data_AF-A0A348VTK4-F1
#
_entry.id   AF-A0A348VTK4-F1
#
_cell.length_a   1.000
_cell.length_b   1.000
_cell.length_c   1.000
_cell.angle_alpha   90.00
_cell.angle_beta   90.00
_cell.angle_gamma   90.00
#
_symmetry.space_group_name_H-M   'P 1'
#
loop_
_entity.id
_entity.type
_entity.pdbx_description
1 polymer ?
#
loop_
_entity_poly.entity_id
_entity_poly.type
_entity_poly.pdbx_seq_one_letter_code
_entity_poly.pdbx_strand_id
1 'polypeptide(L)'
;MRIVCIDIESFYNQEYSLSKLTTEEYIRDERFETIGVGVVEVDGDFRKWMTREDFRTWARKQDWKKTAILCHHAHFDGAILTWRYGITPVFWFDTLSMARAVVGGFGKSMSLAKLAEHFGIGVKGTEVIAAKDKHHRDFSVAEWAQYGEYCLNDCDLTIGLFRLFMNGFFAHMERQLTAFPKFELKLIDRTIRMFTEPSIMLDPTILRGELADLIMLRETALANSGVTREDLMSNPKFALALEALGVDPPTKVSATTGKMTWAFAKTDKGLQDLAEHADPRVQALVAGRLKNKSTIAETRVERLLGIESRGLLPVYLNYCGADQSHRFSGGDKLNLQNMPKKGAIRSSLCAPPGYLFVVVDSANIEARVVDTLAGEEEAIEVYRKADRKEGPDIYCYMASKRYGRPITKADVQERQFGKVLKLACGFGMGGAKFKETARQWGLPPMGDAEADDAVSDYRAAHPRVVALWRRAGNMFEDIRFGRHNALDPGELVWTCKEGLVLPHGLVIKYPDLR
;
A
#
# COMPACT_ATOMS: atom_id res chain seq x y z
N MET A 1 2.96 18.33 26.21
CA MET A 1 1.87 17.36 25.93
C MET A 1 2.24 16.09 26.66
N ARG A 2 1.33 15.51 27.44
CA ARG A 2 1.59 14.25 28.12
C ARG A 2 1.55 13.11 27.09
N ILE A 3 2.45 12.13 27.18
CA ILE A 3 2.44 10.94 26.32
C ILE A 3 2.35 9.71 27.20
N VAL A 4 1.39 8.84 26.90
CA VAL A 4 1.26 7.52 27.54
C VAL A 4 1.43 6.44 26.49
N CYS A 5 2.31 5.47 26.75
CA CYS A 5 2.37 4.23 26.01
C CYS A 5 1.25 3.32 26.49
N ILE A 6 0.50 2.75 25.55
CA ILE A 6 -0.56 1.78 25.84
C ILE A 6 -0.36 0.55 24.97
N ASP A 7 -0.43 -0.61 25.61
CA ASP A 7 -0.43 -1.92 24.97
C ASP A 7 -1.63 -2.73 25.52
N ILE A 8 -2.39 -3.38 24.63
CA ILE A 8 -3.62 -4.09 24.99
C ILE A 8 -3.51 -5.56 24.62
N GLU A 9 -3.63 -6.40 25.64
CA GLU A 9 -3.74 -7.83 25.47
C GLU A 9 -5.21 -8.23 25.32
N SER A 10 -5.49 -9.12 24.35
CA SER A 10 -6.86 -9.55 24.03
C SER A 10 -6.95 -11.07 23.87
N PHE A 11 -8.14 -11.59 24.13
CA PHE A 11 -8.45 -13.01 23.96
C PHE A 11 -8.27 -13.44 22.50
N TYR A 12 -7.55 -14.54 22.26
CA TYR A 12 -7.44 -15.15 20.95
C TYR A 12 -7.29 -16.67 21.04
N ASN A 13 -7.65 -17.36 19.95
CA ASN A 13 -7.41 -18.79 19.81
C ASN A 13 -7.12 -19.17 18.35
N GLN A 14 -7.19 -20.47 18.03
CA GLN A 14 -6.84 -20.96 16.69
C GLN A 14 -7.81 -20.51 15.60
N GLU A 15 -9.08 -20.32 15.95
CA GLU A 15 -10.15 -19.93 15.01
C GLU A 15 -10.40 -18.42 15.03
N TYR A 16 -10.23 -17.79 16.19
CA TYR A 16 -10.38 -16.36 16.42
C TYR A 16 -9.02 -15.71 16.64
N SER A 17 -8.39 -15.26 15.56
CA SER A 17 -7.11 -14.53 15.60
C SER A 17 -6.93 -13.61 14.39
N LEU A 18 -6.02 -12.65 14.51
CA LEU A 18 -5.63 -11.73 13.42
C LEU A 18 -5.01 -12.45 12.20
N SER A 19 -4.58 -13.71 12.34
CA SER A 19 -4.16 -14.51 11.18
C SER A 19 -5.34 -14.87 10.26
N LYS A 20 -6.53 -15.05 10.84
CA LYS A 20 -7.76 -15.47 10.13
C LYS A 20 -8.63 -14.29 9.77
N LEU A 21 -8.83 -13.37 10.71
CA LEU A 21 -9.72 -12.23 10.56
C LEU A 21 -8.97 -10.98 10.08
N THR A 22 -9.71 -9.96 9.69
CA THR A 22 -9.17 -8.60 9.63
C THR A 22 -9.10 -8.00 11.02
N THR A 23 -8.33 -6.93 11.20
CA THR A 23 -8.25 -6.19 12.46
C THR A 23 -9.62 -5.60 12.82
N GLU A 24 -10.33 -5.06 11.82
CA GLU A 24 -11.71 -4.57 11.99
C GLU A 24 -12.64 -5.66 12.52
N GLU A 25 -12.65 -6.80 11.81
CA GLU A 25 -13.54 -7.92 12.10
C GLU A 25 -13.22 -8.52 13.47
N TYR A 26 -11.94 -8.73 13.79
CA TYR A 26 -11.49 -9.21 15.09
C TYR A 26 -11.97 -8.29 16.21
N ILE A 27 -11.68 -6.99 16.13
CA ILE A 27 -11.99 -6.07 17.23
C ILE A 27 -13.49 -5.87 17.39
N ARG A 28 -14.30 -5.93 16.33
CA ARG A 28 -15.77 -5.76 16.39
C ARG A 28 -16.56 -7.05 16.64
N ASP A 29 -15.92 -8.21 16.57
CA ASP A 29 -16.52 -9.50 16.89
C ASP A 29 -17.07 -9.54 18.33
N GLU A 30 -18.13 -10.30 18.56
CA GLU A 30 -18.74 -10.48 19.89
C GLU A 30 -17.82 -11.21 20.87
N ARG A 31 -16.90 -12.05 20.35
CA ARG A 31 -15.90 -12.78 21.13
C ARG A 31 -14.75 -11.91 21.64
N PHE A 32 -14.65 -10.66 21.18
CA PHE A 32 -13.56 -9.78 21.59
C PHE A 32 -13.59 -9.51 23.09
N GLU A 33 -12.48 -9.82 23.76
CA GLU A 33 -12.26 -9.51 25.17
C GLU A 33 -10.89 -8.86 25.34
N THR A 34 -10.85 -7.72 26.04
CA THR A 34 -9.59 -7.21 26.59
C THR A 34 -9.23 -8.00 27.84
N ILE A 35 -8.09 -8.67 27.82
CA ILE A 35 -7.55 -9.42 28.97
C ILE A 35 -6.96 -8.43 29.98
N GLY A 36 -6.11 -7.52 29.52
CA GLY A 36 -5.60 -6.43 30.34
C GLY A 36 -4.92 -5.35 29.51
N VAL A 37 -4.53 -4.27 30.19
CA VAL A 37 -3.95 -3.09 29.55
C VAL A 37 -2.70 -2.65 30.30
N GLY A 38 -1.58 -2.60 29.61
CA GLY A 38 -0.35 -1.98 30.07
C GLY A 38 -0.38 -0.50 29.78
N VAL A 39 -0.07 0.33 30.79
CA VAL A 39 0.00 1.78 30.65
C VAL A 39 1.28 2.29 31.28
N VAL A 40 2.10 2.96 30.47
CA VAL A 40 3.38 3.55 30.91
C VAL A 40 3.48 4.99 30.44
N GLU A 41 3.71 5.93 31.35
CA GLU A 41 3.95 7.33 31.00
C GLU A 41 5.37 7.52 30.48
N VAL A 42 5.52 8.17 29.32
CA VAL A 42 6.82 8.24 28.62
C VAL A 42 7.86 9.02 29.42
N ASP A 43 7.47 10.09 30.09
CA ASP A 43 8.37 10.98 30.85
C ASP A 43 7.96 11.11 32.33
N GLY A 44 7.33 10.07 32.89
CA GLY A 44 6.83 10.07 34.26
C GLY A 44 6.87 8.69 34.91
N ASP A 45 6.44 8.63 36.17
CA ASP A 45 6.57 7.41 37.00
C ASP A 45 5.35 6.47 36.92
N PHE A 46 4.35 6.82 36.11
CA PHE A 46 3.15 6.00 36.01
C PHE A 46 3.41 4.76 35.15
N ARG A 47 3.46 3.58 35.79
CA ARG A 47 3.60 2.26 35.14
C ARG A 47 2.62 1.29 35.79
N LYS A 48 1.60 0.82 35.07
CA LYS A 48 0.58 -0.09 35.61
C LYS A 48 0.04 -1.08 34.58
N TRP A 49 -0.01 -2.34 34.99
CA TRP A 49 -0.83 -3.38 34.37
C TRP A 49 -2.22 -3.37 35.01
N MET A 50 -3.27 -3.31 34.20
CA MET A 50 -4.64 -3.13 34.67
C MET A 50 -5.59 -4.16 34.09
N THR A 51 -6.58 -4.55 34.89
CA THR A 51 -7.76 -5.22 34.37
C THR A 51 -8.55 -4.26 33.48
N ARG A 52 -9.45 -4.81 32.66
CA ARG A 52 -10.40 -4.01 31.84
C ARG A 52 -11.15 -2.95 32.65
N GLU A 53 -11.65 -3.30 33.84
CA GLU A 53 -12.46 -2.38 34.66
C GLU A 53 -11.62 -1.32 35.37
N ASP A 54 -10.41 -1.67 35.81
CA ASP A 54 -9.45 -0.71 36.35
C ASP A 54 -9.01 0.29 35.28
N PHE A 55 -8.71 -0.19 34.06
CA PHE A 55 -8.35 0.67 32.94
C PHE A 55 -9.50 1.63 32.59
N ARG A 56 -10.75 1.15 32.52
CA ARG A 56 -11.93 2.03 32.32
C ARG A 56 -12.02 3.14 33.36
N THR A 57 -11.81 2.79 34.62
CA THR A 57 -11.88 3.74 35.73
C THR A 57 -10.74 4.76 35.66
N TRP A 58 -9.53 4.32 35.34
CA TRP A 58 -8.39 5.20 35.15
C TRP A 58 -8.56 6.11 33.92
N ALA A 59 -8.98 5.55 32.78
CA ALA A 59 -9.10 6.24 31.50
C ALA A 59 -10.12 7.39 31.54
N ARG A 60 -11.22 7.23 32.30
CA ARG A 60 -12.23 8.30 32.50
C ARG A 60 -11.69 9.54 33.23
N LYS A 61 -10.59 9.40 33.96
CA LYS A 61 -9.96 10.49 34.72
C LYS A 61 -8.92 11.26 33.88
N GLN A 62 -8.62 10.81 32.66
CA GLN A 62 -7.59 11.42 31.82
C GLN A 62 -8.19 12.51 30.93
N ASP A 63 -7.42 13.58 30.68
CA ASP A 63 -7.74 14.57 29.66
C ASP A 63 -7.14 14.16 28.30
N TRP A 64 -7.90 13.38 27.53
CA TRP A 64 -7.48 12.91 26.21
C TRP A 64 -7.30 14.02 25.18
N LYS A 65 -7.86 15.22 25.41
CA LYS A 65 -7.61 16.39 24.56
C LYS A 65 -6.23 17.00 24.77
N LYS A 66 -5.49 16.57 25.80
CA LYS A 66 -4.11 17.03 26.11
C LYS A 66 -3.10 15.88 26.24
N THR A 67 -3.56 14.65 26.05
CA THR A 67 -2.76 13.43 26.21
C THR A 67 -2.65 12.71 24.87
N ALA A 68 -1.42 12.49 24.44
CA ALA A 68 -1.10 11.66 23.28
C ALA A 68 -0.91 10.20 23.71
N ILE A 69 -1.20 9.28 22.80
CA ILE A 69 -1.00 7.85 23.01
C ILE A 69 0.08 7.35 22.05
N LEU A 70 0.99 6.56 22.60
CA LEU A 70 2.05 5.86 21.90
C LEU A 70 1.72 4.35 21.88
N CYS A 71 1.77 3.74 20.71
CA CYS A 71 1.65 2.29 20.55
C CYS A 71 2.74 1.78 19.61
N HIS A 72 2.99 0.47 19.64
CA HIS A 72 3.77 -0.15 18.56
C HIS A 72 2.92 -0.37 17.32
N HIS A 73 1.63 -0.69 17.45
CA HIS A 73 0.72 -0.89 16.32
C HIS A 73 -0.62 -0.18 16.58
N ALA A 74 -0.61 1.15 16.47
CA ALA A 74 -1.75 1.99 16.86
C ALA A 74 -3.05 1.73 16.08
N HIS A 75 -3.00 1.06 14.92
CA HIS A 75 -4.22 0.60 14.25
C HIS A 75 -4.98 -0.42 15.10
N PHE A 76 -4.28 -1.31 15.80
CA PHE A 76 -4.89 -2.32 16.67
C PHE A 76 -5.32 -1.69 18.00
N ASP A 77 -4.37 -1.23 18.81
CA ASP A 77 -4.63 -0.67 20.14
C ASP A 77 -5.55 0.55 20.06
N GLY A 78 -5.31 1.45 19.09
CA GLY A 78 -6.10 2.65 18.90
C GLY A 78 -7.54 2.37 18.46
N ALA A 79 -7.78 1.31 17.68
CA ALA A 79 -9.13 0.90 17.32
C ALA A 79 -9.85 0.28 18.53
N ILE A 80 -9.17 -0.50 19.36
CA ILE A 80 -9.74 -0.98 20.63
C ILE A 80 -10.10 0.20 21.53
N LEU A 81 -9.17 1.13 21.74
CA LEU A 81 -9.37 2.34 22.55
C LEU A 81 -10.57 3.16 22.04
N THR A 82 -10.66 3.38 20.72
CA THR A 82 -11.73 4.19 20.15
C THR A 82 -13.07 3.44 20.17
N TRP A 83 -13.12 2.20 19.70
CA TRP A 83 -14.39 1.48 19.47
C TRP A 83 -14.94 0.79 20.71
N ARG A 84 -14.09 0.37 21.66
CA ARG A 84 -14.50 -0.35 22.87
C ARG A 84 -14.47 0.52 24.13
N TYR A 85 -13.67 1.60 24.14
CA TYR A 85 -13.53 2.50 25.29
C TYR A 85 -13.95 3.95 25.03
N GLY A 86 -14.20 4.35 23.77
CA GLY A 86 -14.56 5.73 23.42
C GLY A 86 -13.43 6.74 23.63
N ILE A 87 -12.18 6.28 23.55
CA ILE A 87 -10.98 7.10 23.80
C ILE A 87 -10.37 7.53 22.48
N THR A 88 -10.28 8.85 22.29
CA THR A 88 -9.56 9.48 21.16
C THR A 88 -8.55 10.49 21.72
N PRO A 89 -7.24 10.26 21.59
CA PRO A 89 -6.22 11.16 22.11
C PRO A 89 -6.03 12.38 21.20
N VAL A 90 -5.33 13.38 21.74
CA VAL A 90 -4.93 14.58 20.98
C VAL A 90 -3.97 14.23 19.83
N PHE A 91 -3.23 13.13 19.97
CA PHE A 91 -2.26 12.67 18.98
C PHE A 91 -1.97 11.17 19.13
N TRP A 92 -1.83 10.47 18.01
CA TRP A 92 -1.35 9.09 17.93
C TRP A 92 0.12 9.04 17.50
N PHE A 93 0.94 8.34 18.28
CA PHE A 93 2.29 7.93 17.91
C PHE A 93 2.31 6.42 17.64
N ASP A 94 2.98 6.00 16.57
CA ASP A 94 3.03 4.60 16.15
C ASP A 94 4.45 4.20 15.72
N THR A 95 5.13 3.43 16.57
CA THR A 95 6.52 3.06 16.30
C THR A 95 6.66 2.06 15.16
N LEU A 96 5.63 1.27 14.82
CA LEU A 96 5.65 0.45 13.60
C LEU A 96 5.70 1.31 12.34
N SER A 97 4.86 2.35 12.23
CA SER A 97 4.91 3.29 11.11
C SER A 97 6.23 4.05 11.05
N MET A 98 6.74 4.51 12.19
CA MET A 98 8.06 5.15 12.25
C MET A 98 9.18 4.19 11.82
N ALA A 99 9.15 2.94 12.28
CA ALA A 99 10.12 1.91 11.92
C ALA A 99 10.11 1.59 10.42
N ARG A 100 8.94 1.57 9.76
CA ARG A 100 8.86 1.37 8.30
C ARG A 100 9.60 2.45 7.52
N ALA A 101 9.46 3.72 7.92
CA ALA A 101 10.22 4.82 7.33
C ALA A 101 11.71 4.79 7.68
N VAL A 102 12.04 4.40 8.91
CA VAL A 102 13.42 4.42 9.41
C VAL A 102 14.26 3.24 8.92
N VAL A 103 13.68 2.04 8.85
CA VAL A 103 14.37 0.77 8.56
C VAL A 103 14.19 0.37 7.10
N GLY A 104 13.02 0.61 6.50
CA GLY A 104 12.68 0.24 5.12
C GLY A 104 12.22 -1.22 4.96
N GLY A 105 11.51 -1.54 3.88
CA GLY A 105 10.80 -2.83 3.71
C GLY A 105 11.63 -4.00 3.17
N PHE A 106 12.95 -4.04 3.35
CA PHE A 106 13.86 -5.04 2.75
C PHE A 106 13.74 -6.47 3.33
N GLY A 107 12.55 -7.05 3.35
CA GLY A 107 12.28 -8.40 3.86
C GLY A 107 12.45 -8.55 5.38
N LYS A 108 12.70 -7.46 6.10
CA LYS A 108 12.87 -7.45 7.56
C LYS A 108 11.50 -7.35 8.24
N SER A 109 11.26 -8.22 9.22
CA SER A 109 10.08 -8.11 10.08
C SER A 109 10.14 -6.80 10.88
N MET A 110 9.03 -6.07 10.88
CA MET A 110 8.86 -4.85 11.68
C MET A 110 8.14 -5.11 13.01
N SER A 111 8.08 -6.37 13.46
CA SER A 111 7.54 -6.69 14.79
C SER A 111 8.40 -6.07 15.89
N LEU A 112 7.78 -5.67 17.01
CA LEU A 112 8.46 -5.12 18.18
C LEU A 112 9.68 -5.96 18.62
N ALA A 113 9.55 -7.28 18.69
CA ALA A 113 10.64 -8.19 19.05
C ALA A 113 11.86 -8.04 18.13
N LYS A 114 11.63 -8.01 16.81
CA LYS A 114 12.69 -7.91 15.80
C LYS A 114 13.33 -6.53 15.76
N LEU A 115 12.55 -5.48 16.03
CA LEU A 115 13.08 -4.12 16.15
C LEU A 115 13.86 -3.94 17.45
N ALA A 116 13.40 -4.52 18.56
CA ALA A 116 14.10 -4.51 19.84
C ALA A 116 15.48 -5.18 19.75
N GLU A 117 15.52 -6.36 19.11
CA GLU A 117 16.76 -7.06 18.75
C GLU A 117 17.63 -6.21 17.83
N HIS A 118 17.07 -5.65 16.76
CA HIS A 118 17.81 -4.86 15.76
C HIS A 118 18.48 -3.61 16.36
N PHE A 119 17.83 -2.95 17.30
CA PHE A 119 18.34 -1.73 17.93
C PHE A 119 19.01 -1.97 19.29
N GLY A 120 19.07 -3.23 19.75
CA GLY A 120 19.71 -3.58 21.02
C GLY A 120 19.05 -2.97 22.26
N ILE A 121 17.73 -2.75 22.24
CA ILE A 121 16.99 -2.10 23.34
C ILE A 121 16.31 -3.08 24.29
N GLY A 122 16.41 -4.39 24.02
CA GLY A 122 15.89 -5.43 24.91
C GLY A 122 15.37 -6.65 24.16
N VAL A 123 14.70 -7.53 24.89
CA VAL A 123 14.14 -8.79 24.38
C VAL A 123 12.66 -8.81 24.72
N LYS A 124 11.82 -9.08 23.72
CA LYS A 124 10.39 -9.33 23.91
C LYS A 124 10.18 -10.78 24.36
N GLY A 125 9.32 -10.97 25.36
CA GLY A 125 8.98 -12.29 25.87
C GLY A 125 8.10 -13.12 24.93
N THR A 126 7.65 -14.28 25.38
CA THR A 126 6.79 -15.22 24.63
C THR A 126 5.53 -15.63 25.38
N GLU A 127 5.24 -14.96 26.50
CA GLU A 127 4.13 -15.20 27.43
C GLU A 127 2.78 -15.23 26.74
N VAL A 128 2.58 -14.42 25.70
CA VAL A 128 1.36 -14.42 24.86
C VAL A 128 0.99 -15.83 24.37
N ILE A 129 1.97 -16.70 24.09
CA ILE A 129 1.72 -18.08 23.65
C ILE A 129 0.98 -18.88 24.72
N ALA A 130 1.30 -18.65 26.00
CA ALA A 130 0.66 -19.30 27.14
C ALA A 130 -0.71 -18.69 27.49
N ALA A 131 -1.05 -17.53 26.93
CA ALA A 131 -2.36 -16.87 27.03
C ALA A 131 -3.37 -17.36 25.97
N LYS A 132 -2.92 -18.15 24.98
CA LYS A 132 -3.80 -18.70 23.94
C LYS A 132 -4.97 -19.46 24.58
N ASP A 133 -6.19 -19.17 24.10
CA ASP A 133 -7.44 -19.80 24.54
C ASP A 133 -7.81 -19.55 26.02
N LYS A 134 -7.28 -18.50 26.64
CA LYS A 134 -7.63 -18.09 28.02
C LYS A 134 -8.38 -16.77 28.05
N HIS A 135 -9.55 -16.77 28.66
CA HIS A 135 -10.25 -15.55 29.08
C HIS A 135 -9.62 -14.99 30.36
N HIS A 136 -9.89 -13.72 30.71
CA HIS A 136 -9.27 -13.11 31.91
C HIS A 136 -9.54 -13.93 33.19
N ARG A 137 -10.74 -14.52 33.31
CA ARG A 137 -11.13 -15.40 34.43
C ARG A 137 -10.32 -16.69 34.55
N ASP A 138 -9.63 -17.11 33.49
CA ASP A 138 -8.88 -18.37 33.45
C ASP A 138 -7.43 -18.21 33.93
N PHE A 139 -6.96 -16.97 34.15
CA PHE A 139 -5.62 -16.68 34.63
C PHE A 139 -5.51 -16.92 36.14
N SER A 140 -4.52 -17.72 36.55
CA SER A 140 -4.06 -17.72 37.94
C SER A 140 -3.37 -16.39 38.29
N VAL A 141 -3.21 -16.11 39.58
CA VAL A 141 -2.50 -14.91 40.07
C VAL A 141 -1.08 -14.82 39.51
N ALA A 142 -0.39 -15.96 39.40
CA ALA A 142 0.98 -16.02 38.87
C ALA A 142 1.02 -15.73 37.36
N GLU A 143 0.12 -16.35 36.59
CA GLU A 143 0.04 -16.13 35.14
C GLU A 143 -0.37 -14.68 34.81
N TRP A 144 -1.31 -14.11 35.57
CA TRP A 144 -1.71 -12.71 35.44
C TRP A 144 -0.55 -11.75 35.69
N ALA A 145 0.24 -11.99 36.73
CA ALA A 145 1.43 -11.18 37.04
C ALA A 145 2.50 -11.31 35.95
N GLN A 146 2.77 -12.52 35.46
CA GLN A 146 3.74 -12.76 34.40
C GLN A 146 3.32 -12.09 33.09
N TYR A 147 2.04 -12.21 32.71
CA TYR A 147 1.53 -11.59 31.49
C TYR A 147 1.50 -10.06 31.60
N GLY A 148 1.27 -9.54 32.81
CA GLY A 148 1.38 -8.12 33.10
C GLY A 148 2.79 -7.57 32.90
N GLU A 149 3.82 -8.25 33.40
CA GLU A 149 5.21 -7.84 33.15
C GLU A 149 5.60 -7.94 31.67
N TYR A 150 5.08 -8.94 30.95
CA TYR A 150 5.23 -9.03 29.50
C TYR A 150 4.66 -7.80 28.78
N CYS A 151 3.41 -7.44 29.06
CA CYS A 151 2.74 -6.30 28.44
C CYS A 151 3.42 -4.97 28.81
N LEU A 152 3.86 -4.82 30.07
CA LEU A 152 4.61 -3.63 30.48
C LEU A 152 5.99 -3.54 29.82
N ASN A 153 6.69 -4.68 29.65
CA ASN A 153 7.92 -4.73 28.88
C ASN A 153 7.70 -4.32 27.41
N ASP A 154 6.58 -4.69 26.80
CA ASP A 154 6.23 -4.24 25.45
C ASP A 154 6.04 -2.72 25.37
N CYS A 155 5.43 -2.11 26.38
CA CYS A 155 5.39 -0.65 26.52
C CYS A 155 6.80 -0.06 26.66
N ASP A 156 7.65 -0.63 27.52
CA ASP A 156 9.01 -0.16 27.76
C ASP A 156 9.87 -0.23 26.47
N LEU A 157 9.76 -1.32 25.71
CA LEU A 157 10.41 -1.48 24.40
C LEU A 157 9.88 -0.47 23.37
N THR A 158 8.56 -0.25 23.36
CA THR A 158 7.91 0.75 22.47
C THR A 158 8.41 2.16 22.78
N ILE A 159 8.53 2.53 24.06
CA ILE A 159 9.10 3.80 24.51
C ILE A 159 10.58 3.90 24.10
N GLY A 160 11.34 2.82 24.25
CA GLY A 160 12.73 2.74 23.79
C GLY A 160 12.88 3.05 22.30
N LEU A 161 12.08 2.40 21.44
CA LEU A 161 12.05 2.68 20.00
C LEU A 161 11.66 4.12 19.70
N PHE A 162 10.61 4.62 20.37
CA PHE A 162 10.13 5.99 20.19
C PHE A 162 11.23 7.01 20.48
N ARG A 163 11.93 6.85 21.61
CA ARG A 163 13.05 7.73 22.00
C ARG A 163 14.20 7.65 21.01
N LEU A 164 14.58 6.46 20.54
CA LEU A 164 15.62 6.31 19.50
C LEU A 164 15.26 7.08 18.23
N PHE A 165 14.03 6.92 17.74
CA PHE A 165 13.59 7.59 16.53
C PHE A 165 13.48 9.11 16.71
N MET A 166 13.02 9.57 17.88
CA MET A 166 12.89 10.99 18.17
C MET A 166 14.23 11.69 18.39
N ASN A 167 15.24 10.99 18.92
CA ASN A 167 16.55 11.56 19.21
C ASN A 167 17.57 11.38 18.08
N GLY A 168 17.17 10.76 16.96
CA GLY A 168 18.07 10.49 15.85
C GLY A 168 19.22 9.54 16.20
N PHE A 169 19.13 8.82 17.33
CA PHE A 169 20.20 7.96 17.81
C PHE A 169 20.12 6.61 17.11
N PHE A 170 21.00 6.41 16.14
CA PHE A 170 21.13 5.16 15.41
C PHE A 170 22.60 4.76 15.51
N ALA A 171 22.90 3.84 16.43
CA ALA A 171 24.26 3.49 16.88
C ALA A 171 25.26 3.07 15.77
N HIS A 172 24.80 2.89 14.52
CA HIS A 172 25.60 2.47 13.37
C HIS A 172 25.41 3.33 12.11
N MET A 173 24.77 4.49 12.22
CA MET A 173 24.35 5.28 11.07
C MET A 173 24.85 6.73 11.22
N GLU A 174 25.75 7.16 10.33
CA GLU A 174 26.11 8.57 10.12
C GLU A 174 24.90 9.33 9.56
N ARG A 175 23.87 9.52 10.40
CA ARG A 175 22.62 10.18 10.02
C ARG A 175 22.71 11.68 10.19
N GLN A 176 22.21 12.40 9.18
CA GLN A 176 21.89 13.82 9.26
C GLN A 176 20.53 14.08 9.93
N LEU A 177 19.68 13.06 10.13
CA LEU A 177 18.41 13.19 10.85
C LEU A 177 18.67 13.28 12.36
N THR A 178 18.59 14.48 12.90
CA THR A 178 18.66 14.73 14.35
C THR A 178 17.40 14.25 15.10
N ALA A 179 16.27 14.13 14.40
CA ALA A 179 14.99 13.66 14.93
C ALA A 179 14.06 13.19 13.81
N PHE A 180 13.09 12.34 14.12
CA PHE A 180 12.02 11.96 13.18
C PHE A 180 11.23 13.20 12.71
N PRO A 181 10.98 13.39 11.40
CA PRO A 181 10.36 14.62 10.91
C PRO A 181 8.95 14.87 11.46
N LYS A 182 8.70 16.07 12.00
CA LYS A 182 7.40 16.45 12.59
C LYS A 182 6.24 16.37 11.59
N PHE A 183 6.49 16.67 10.31
CA PHE A 183 5.49 16.54 9.25
C PHE A 183 5.04 15.09 9.08
N GLU A 184 5.98 14.15 9.12
CA GLU A 184 5.70 12.72 9.00
C GLU A 184 4.95 12.18 10.20
N LEU A 185 5.23 12.65 11.42
CA LEU A 185 4.44 12.29 12.61
C LEU A 185 2.96 12.67 12.44
N LYS A 186 2.70 13.88 11.91
CA LYS A 186 1.32 14.31 11.65
C LYS A 186 0.65 13.43 10.60
N LEU A 187 1.40 13.02 9.56
CA LEU A 187 0.88 12.13 8.53
C LEU A 187 0.58 10.73 9.08
N ILE A 188 1.41 10.20 9.97
CA ILE A 188 1.19 8.95 10.71
C ILE A 188 -0.09 9.06 11.56
N ASP A 189 -0.25 10.10 12.39
CA ASP A 189 -1.46 10.33 13.18
C ASP A 189 -2.72 10.33 12.29
N ARG A 190 -2.70 11.10 11.19
CA ARG A 190 -3.84 11.13 10.26
C ARG A 190 -4.13 9.77 9.65
N THR A 191 -3.10 9.01 9.30
CA THR A 191 -3.24 7.66 8.73
C THR A 191 -3.90 6.72 9.72
N ILE A 192 -3.47 6.74 10.99
CA ILE A 192 -4.06 5.91 12.06
C ILE A 192 -5.54 6.28 12.25
N ARG A 193 -5.87 7.58 12.28
CA ARG A 193 -7.25 8.07 12.44
C ARG A 193 -8.18 7.62 11.32
N MET A 194 -7.67 7.45 10.09
CA MET A 194 -8.48 6.91 8.99
C MET A 194 -8.99 5.49 9.29
N PHE A 195 -8.30 4.74 10.14
CA PHE A 195 -8.73 3.44 10.64
C PHE A 195 -9.48 3.56 11.96
N THR A 196 -8.91 4.20 12.98
CA THR A 196 -9.45 4.21 14.35
C THR A 196 -10.70 5.08 14.52
N GLU A 197 -10.85 6.12 13.70
CA GLU A 197 -11.97 7.07 13.74
C GLU A 197 -12.73 7.07 12.39
N PRO A 198 -13.33 5.93 11.98
CA PRO A 198 -13.94 5.79 10.67
C PRO A 198 -15.17 6.67 10.52
N SER A 199 -15.37 7.23 9.33
CA SER A 199 -16.52 8.09 8.99
C SER A 199 -17.26 7.68 7.72
N ILE A 200 -16.72 6.73 6.95
CA ILE A 200 -17.29 6.32 5.66
C ILE A 200 -18.42 5.33 5.92
N MET A 201 -19.60 5.64 5.38
CA MET A 201 -20.74 4.71 5.33
C MET A 201 -20.68 3.86 4.06
N LEU A 202 -21.30 2.69 4.12
CA LEU A 202 -21.45 1.78 2.99
C LEU A 202 -22.93 1.63 2.65
N ASP A 203 -23.27 1.67 1.35
CA ASP A 203 -24.61 1.37 0.86
C ASP A 203 -24.75 -0.15 0.63
N PRO A 204 -25.51 -0.86 1.49
CA PRO A 204 -25.67 -2.31 1.37
C PRO A 204 -26.53 -2.71 0.17
N THR A 205 -27.41 -1.84 -0.32
CA THR A 205 -28.26 -2.13 -1.49
C THR A 205 -27.40 -2.22 -2.74
N ILE A 206 -26.52 -1.24 -2.95
CA ILE A 206 -25.58 -1.22 -4.09
C ILE A 206 -24.63 -2.42 -4.00
N LEU A 207 -24.09 -2.71 -2.82
CA LEU A 207 -23.15 -3.82 -2.63
C LEU A 207 -23.81 -5.19 -2.86
N ARG A 208 -25.05 -5.41 -2.37
CA ARG A 208 -25.77 -6.66 -2.61
C ARG A 208 -26.12 -6.86 -4.08
N GLY A 209 -26.51 -5.79 -4.77
CA GLY A 209 -26.73 -5.81 -6.22
C GLY A 209 -25.48 -6.22 -6.99
N GLU A 210 -24.34 -5.56 -6.72
CA GLU A 210 -23.06 -5.89 -7.35
C GLU A 210 -22.64 -7.33 -7.07
N LEU A 211 -22.84 -7.83 -5.84
CA LEU A 211 -22.50 -9.21 -5.51
C LEU A 211 -23.35 -10.20 -6.32
N ALA A 212 -24.66 -9.95 -6.44
CA ALA A 212 -25.55 -10.77 -7.25
C ALA A 212 -25.13 -10.76 -8.72
N ASP A 213 -24.79 -9.60 -9.27
CA ASP A 213 -24.36 -9.45 -10.66
C ASP A 213 -23.03 -10.18 -10.93
N LEU A 214 -22.07 -10.08 -10.01
CA LEU A 214 -20.79 -10.77 -10.11
C LEU A 214 -20.97 -12.30 -10.10
N ILE A 215 -21.78 -12.81 -9.17
CA ILE A 215 -22.09 -14.24 -9.09
C ILE A 215 -22.79 -14.69 -10.37
N MET A 216 -23.83 -13.98 -10.82
CA MET A 216 -24.56 -14.30 -12.05
C MET A 216 -23.64 -14.33 -13.27
N LEU A 217 -22.73 -13.36 -13.40
CA LEU A 217 -21.77 -13.29 -14.50
C LEU A 217 -20.79 -14.47 -14.47
N ARG A 218 -20.34 -14.88 -13.28
CA ARG A 218 -19.45 -16.03 -13.11
C ARG A 218 -20.14 -17.34 -13.49
N GLU A 219 -21.34 -17.57 -12.98
CA GLU A 219 -22.12 -18.78 -13.27
C GLU A 219 -22.53 -18.84 -14.75
N THR A 220 -22.90 -17.71 -15.35
CA THR A 220 -23.18 -17.62 -16.80
C THR A 220 -21.94 -17.95 -17.63
N ALA A 221 -20.77 -17.41 -17.26
CA ALA A 221 -19.52 -17.70 -17.96
C ALA A 221 -19.10 -19.18 -17.80
N LEU A 222 -19.36 -19.78 -16.64
CA LEU A 222 -19.17 -21.21 -16.42
C LEU A 222 -20.10 -22.02 -17.34
N ALA A 223 -21.41 -21.75 -17.32
CA ALA A 223 -22.38 -22.45 -18.16
C ALA A 223 -22.02 -22.35 -19.66
N ASN A 224 -21.67 -21.15 -20.13
CA ASN A 224 -21.29 -20.91 -21.53
C ASN A 224 -19.99 -21.61 -21.94
N SER A 225 -19.09 -21.90 -20.99
CA SER A 225 -17.85 -22.64 -21.29
C SER A 225 -18.09 -24.12 -21.61
N GLY A 226 -19.26 -24.67 -21.26
CA GLY A 226 -19.61 -26.07 -21.51
C GLY A 226 -18.79 -27.10 -20.72
N VAL A 227 -18.04 -26.65 -19.70
CA VAL A 227 -17.18 -27.49 -18.86
C VAL A 227 -17.45 -27.24 -17.37
N THR A 228 -16.88 -28.06 -16.50
CA THR A 228 -17.06 -27.87 -15.06
C THR A 228 -16.13 -26.80 -14.51
N ARG A 229 -16.45 -26.28 -13.32
CA ARG A 229 -15.57 -25.33 -12.62
C ARG A 229 -14.18 -25.91 -12.36
N GLU A 230 -14.10 -27.20 -12.09
CA GLU A 230 -12.83 -27.87 -11.84
C GLU A 230 -11.93 -27.86 -13.08
N ASP A 231 -12.53 -28.04 -14.26
CA ASP A 231 -11.83 -27.99 -15.54
C ASP A 231 -11.24 -26.61 -15.82
N LEU A 232 -12.01 -25.55 -15.48
CA LEU A 232 -11.56 -24.17 -15.63
C LEU A 232 -10.46 -23.78 -14.66
N MET A 233 -10.44 -24.33 -13.44
CA MET A 233 -9.52 -23.91 -12.38
C MET A 233 -8.15 -24.56 -12.52
N SER A 234 -8.12 -25.85 -12.84
CA SER A 234 -6.91 -26.66 -12.98
C SER A 234 -6.20 -26.36 -14.30
N ASN A 235 -4.89 -26.14 -14.30
CA ASN A 235 -4.15 -25.89 -15.54
C ASN A 235 -4.16 -27.14 -16.46
N PRO A 236 -3.87 -28.37 -15.97
CA PRO A 236 -3.95 -29.58 -16.80
C PRO A 236 -5.35 -29.81 -17.39
N LYS A 237 -6.42 -29.67 -16.59
CA LYS A 237 -7.78 -29.91 -17.10
C LYS A 237 -8.21 -28.86 -18.13
N PHE A 238 -7.80 -27.60 -17.94
CA PHE A 238 -8.03 -26.56 -18.93
C PHE A 238 -7.29 -26.81 -20.24
N ALA A 239 -6.08 -27.38 -20.19
CA ALA A 239 -5.35 -27.81 -21.38
C ALA A 239 -6.12 -28.90 -22.13
N LEU A 240 -6.60 -29.94 -21.43
CA LEU A 240 -7.44 -30.99 -22.02
C LEU A 240 -8.73 -30.44 -22.64
N ALA A 241 -9.34 -29.44 -22.00
CA ALA A 241 -10.54 -28.78 -22.54
C ALA A 241 -10.24 -27.99 -23.84
N LEU A 242 -9.07 -27.38 -23.96
CA LEU A 242 -8.62 -26.74 -25.21
C LEU A 242 -8.33 -27.78 -26.30
N GLU A 243 -7.65 -28.87 -25.95
CA GLU A 243 -7.36 -29.97 -26.88
C GLU A 243 -8.64 -30.62 -27.42
N ALA A 244 -9.67 -30.78 -26.58
CA ALA A 244 -10.99 -31.27 -26.99
C ALA A 244 -11.70 -30.35 -28.00
N LEU A 245 -11.34 -29.06 -28.05
CA LEU A 245 -11.79 -28.09 -29.05
C LEU A 245 -10.85 -28.01 -30.28
N GLY A 246 -9.82 -28.86 -30.34
CA GLY A 246 -8.85 -28.89 -31.43
C GLY A 246 -7.79 -27.80 -31.36
N VAL A 247 -7.58 -27.20 -30.17
CA VAL A 247 -6.60 -26.13 -29.94
C VAL A 247 -5.39 -26.68 -29.18
N ASP A 248 -4.19 -26.47 -29.71
CA ASP A 248 -2.94 -26.76 -28.99
C ASP A 248 -2.77 -25.78 -27.81
N PRO A 249 -2.67 -26.26 -26.56
CA PRO A 249 -2.64 -25.36 -25.42
C PRO A 249 -1.31 -24.57 -25.32
N PRO A 250 -1.35 -23.24 -25.23
CA PRO A 250 -0.15 -22.43 -25.28
C PRO A 250 0.74 -22.61 -24.05
N THR A 251 2.05 -22.64 -24.28
CA THR A 251 3.10 -22.74 -23.25
C THR A 251 4.06 -21.55 -23.30
N LYS A 252 4.78 -21.34 -22.20
CA LYS A 252 5.85 -20.33 -22.06
C LYS A 252 6.96 -20.84 -21.15
N VAL A 253 8.15 -20.26 -21.29
CA VAL A 253 9.23 -20.45 -20.31
C VAL A 253 8.96 -19.55 -19.10
N SER A 254 8.95 -20.13 -17.91
CA SER A 254 8.83 -19.38 -16.66
C SER A 254 10.10 -18.57 -16.40
N ALA A 255 9.97 -17.25 -16.26
CA ALA A 255 11.11 -16.38 -15.91
C ALA A 255 11.69 -16.69 -14.52
N THR A 256 10.89 -17.26 -13.62
CA THR A 256 11.33 -17.61 -12.26
C THR A 256 12.04 -18.95 -12.20
N THR A 257 11.56 -19.95 -12.95
CA THR A 257 12.04 -21.34 -12.82
C THR A 257 12.83 -21.83 -14.03
N GLY A 258 12.82 -21.10 -15.15
CA GLY A 258 13.43 -21.50 -16.41
C GLY A 258 12.76 -22.70 -17.10
N LYS A 259 11.66 -23.22 -16.53
CA LYS A 259 10.96 -24.41 -17.04
C LYS A 259 9.75 -24.02 -17.91
N MET A 260 9.41 -24.89 -18.85
CA MET A 260 8.16 -24.78 -19.61
C MET A 260 6.96 -24.91 -18.68
N THR A 261 6.00 -24.01 -18.86
CA THR A 261 4.75 -23.97 -18.10
C THR A 261 3.62 -23.47 -19.01
N TRP A 262 2.37 -23.64 -18.57
CA TRP A 262 1.21 -23.18 -19.33
C TRP A 262 1.13 -21.65 -19.37
N ALA A 263 0.84 -21.10 -20.54
CA ALA A 263 0.65 -19.67 -20.76
C ALA A 263 -0.82 -19.26 -20.49
N PHE A 264 -1.36 -19.66 -19.34
CA PHE A 264 -2.76 -19.45 -18.95
C PHE A 264 -2.99 -18.34 -17.91
N ALA A 265 -2.03 -17.45 -17.69
CA ALA A 265 -2.29 -16.23 -16.91
C ALA A 265 -2.98 -15.18 -17.78
N LYS A 266 -3.76 -14.27 -17.16
CA LYS A 266 -4.48 -13.20 -17.86
C LYS A 266 -3.57 -12.30 -18.72
N THR A 267 -2.32 -12.13 -18.30
CA THR A 267 -1.31 -11.31 -18.99
C THR A 267 -0.51 -12.09 -20.03
N ASP A 268 -0.70 -13.41 -20.12
CA ASP A 268 0.05 -14.24 -21.06
C ASP A 268 -0.49 -14.04 -22.47
N LYS A 269 0.44 -13.86 -23.42
CA LYS A 269 0.10 -13.69 -24.84
C LYS A 269 -0.71 -14.88 -25.36
N GLY A 270 -0.35 -16.10 -24.98
CA GLY A 270 -1.08 -17.31 -25.35
C GLY A 270 -2.56 -17.26 -24.96
N LEU A 271 -2.89 -16.95 -23.69
CA LEU A 271 -4.28 -16.85 -23.28
C LEU A 271 -5.02 -15.65 -23.91
N GLN A 272 -4.32 -14.54 -24.16
CA GLN A 272 -4.88 -13.38 -24.85
C GLN A 272 -5.26 -13.72 -26.29
N ASP A 273 -4.40 -14.46 -26.99
CA ASP A 273 -4.67 -14.90 -28.37
C ASP A 273 -5.85 -15.87 -28.42
N LEU A 274 -5.96 -16.76 -27.43
CA LEU A 274 -7.12 -17.64 -27.31
C LEU A 274 -8.43 -16.88 -27.02
N ALA A 275 -8.36 -15.74 -26.31
CA ALA A 275 -9.54 -14.91 -26.06
C ALA A 275 -10.07 -14.24 -27.35
N GLU A 276 -9.23 -14.08 -28.37
CA GLU A 276 -9.55 -13.52 -29.68
C GLU A 276 -9.66 -14.60 -30.78
N HIS A 277 -9.70 -15.88 -30.39
CA HIS A 277 -9.72 -17.01 -31.32
C HIS A 277 -10.96 -17.02 -32.21
N ALA A 278 -10.86 -17.48 -33.45
CA ALA A 278 -11.98 -17.48 -34.41
C ALA A 278 -13.17 -18.37 -33.98
N ASP A 279 -12.91 -19.46 -33.23
CA ASP A 279 -13.96 -20.34 -32.69
C ASP A 279 -14.59 -19.75 -31.41
N PRO A 280 -15.90 -19.41 -31.42
CA PRO A 280 -16.60 -18.86 -30.25
C PRO A 280 -16.57 -19.78 -29.02
N ARG A 281 -16.44 -21.11 -29.20
CA ARG A 281 -16.36 -22.08 -28.10
C ARG A 281 -15.06 -21.92 -27.32
N VAL A 282 -13.96 -21.65 -28.03
CA VAL A 282 -12.65 -21.37 -27.42
C VAL A 282 -12.70 -20.06 -26.65
N GLN A 283 -13.32 -19.02 -27.23
CA GLN A 283 -13.53 -17.74 -26.54
C GLN A 283 -14.36 -17.93 -25.26
N ALA A 284 -15.45 -18.70 -25.33
CA ALA A 284 -16.30 -19.00 -24.18
C ALA A 284 -15.55 -19.77 -23.07
N LEU A 285 -14.71 -20.75 -23.45
CA LEU A 285 -13.87 -21.50 -22.53
C LEU A 285 -12.86 -20.60 -21.80
N VAL A 286 -12.20 -19.71 -22.54
CA VAL A 286 -11.26 -18.72 -21.97
C VAL A 286 -11.97 -17.72 -21.07
N ALA A 287 -13.12 -17.20 -21.50
CA ALA A 287 -13.94 -16.27 -20.72
C ALA A 287 -14.42 -16.93 -19.40
N GLY A 288 -14.91 -18.17 -19.48
CA GLY A 288 -15.28 -18.99 -18.33
C GLY A 288 -14.14 -19.09 -17.32
N ARG A 289 -12.93 -19.45 -17.77
CA ARG A 289 -11.75 -19.53 -16.91
C ARG A 289 -11.38 -18.20 -16.28
N LEU A 290 -11.31 -17.13 -17.07
CA LEU A 290 -10.91 -15.80 -16.58
C LEU A 290 -11.87 -15.30 -15.50
N LYS A 291 -13.18 -15.54 -15.65
CA LYS A 291 -14.20 -15.15 -14.68
C LYS A 291 -14.19 -16.04 -13.43
N ASN A 292 -14.05 -17.35 -13.58
CA ASN A 292 -14.10 -18.28 -12.43
C ASN A 292 -12.80 -18.31 -11.61
N LYS A 293 -11.66 -17.95 -12.19
CA LYS A 293 -10.37 -17.95 -11.50
C LYS A 293 -10.10 -16.69 -10.68
N SER A 294 -10.87 -15.61 -10.89
CA SER A 294 -10.71 -14.35 -10.18
C SER A 294 -11.93 -14.03 -9.32
N THR A 295 -11.83 -14.29 -8.01
CA THR A 295 -12.87 -13.94 -7.02
C THR A 295 -12.60 -12.62 -6.31
N ILE A 296 -11.59 -11.85 -6.76
CA ILE A 296 -11.10 -10.66 -6.03
C ILE A 296 -12.17 -9.57 -5.86
N ALA A 297 -13.07 -9.42 -6.84
CA ALA A 297 -14.18 -8.48 -6.78
C ALA A 297 -15.26 -8.98 -5.81
N GLU A 298 -15.68 -10.23 -5.95
CA GLU A 298 -16.66 -10.89 -5.07
C GLU A 298 -16.21 -10.83 -3.60
N THR A 299 -15.02 -11.36 -3.29
CA THR A 299 -14.45 -11.35 -1.93
C THR A 299 -14.29 -9.93 -1.36
N ARG A 300 -14.08 -8.93 -2.22
CA ARG A 300 -14.03 -7.52 -1.78
C ARG A 300 -15.41 -7.00 -1.41
N VAL A 301 -16.42 -7.27 -2.23
CA VAL A 301 -17.81 -6.87 -1.97
C VAL A 301 -18.35 -7.58 -0.71
N GLU A 302 -18.09 -8.88 -0.57
CA GLU A 302 -18.43 -9.65 0.64
C GLU A 302 -17.79 -9.04 1.89
N ARG A 303 -16.50 -8.66 1.81
CA ARG A 303 -15.81 -8.00 2.93
C ARG A 303 -16.41 -6.65 3.27
N LEU A 304 -16.79 -5.85 2.27
CA LEU A 304 -17.47 -4.56 2.49
C LEU A 304 -18.85 -4.77 3.14
N LEU A 305 -19.64 -5.76 2.70
CA LEU A 305 -20.91 -6.11 3.34
C LEU A 305 -20.72 -6.56 4.79
N GLY A 306 -19.67 -7.35 5.07
CA GLY A 306 -19.30 -7.73 6.42
C GLY A 306 -18.99 -6.51 7.29
N ILE A 307 -18.17 -5.58 6.79
CA ILE A 307 -17.86 -4.33 7.50
C ILE A 307 -19.12 -3.51 7.73
N GLU A 308 -19.95 -3.32 6.71
CA GLU A 308 -21.21 -2.55 6.80
C GLU A 308 -22.11 -3.08 7.93
N SER A 309 -22.25 -4.41 8.04
CA SER A 309 -23.04 -5.03 9.10
C SER A 309 -22.51 -4.78 10.52
N ARG A 310 -21.22 -4.44 10.66
CA ARG A 310 -20.54 -4.18 11.94
C ARG A 310 -20.27 -2.71 12.22
N GLY A 311 -20.42 -1.83 11.24
CA GLY A 311 -20.33 -0.38 11.39
C GLY A 311 -19.69 0.35 10.21
N LEU A 312 -19.14 1.53 10.49
CA LEU A 312 -18.49 2.39 9.49
C LEU A 312 -17.22 1.74 8.95
N LEU A 313 -16.88 2.02 7.69
CA LEU A 313 -15.70 1.49 6.99
C LEU A 313 -14.41 2.14 7.52
N PRO A 314 -13.54 1.38 8.21
CA PRO A 314 -12.22 1.87 8.58
C PRO A 314 -11.23 1.68 7.42
N VAL A 315 -10.39 2.69 7.22
CA VAL A 315 -9.40 2.69 6.13
C VAL A 315 -8.03 2.32 6.69
N TYR A 316 -7.63 1.07 6.49
CA TYR A 316 -6.33 0.57 6.93
C TYR A 316 -5.25 0.84 5.88
N LEU A 317 -4.27 1.68 6.21
CA LEU A 317 -3.10 1.94 5.35
C LEU A 317 -1.80 1.75 6.13
N ASN A 318 -0.85 1.06 5.52
CA ASN A 318 0.51 1.01 6.01
C ASN A 318 1.25 2.28 5.56
N TYR A 319 1.58 3.16 6.50
CA TYR A 319 2.53 4.25 6.26
C TYR A 319 3.91 3.66 5.91
N CYS A 320 4.54 4.18 4.84
CA CYS A 320 5.76 3.64 4.24
C CYS A 320 5.73 2.11 4.03
N GLY A 321 4.60 1.58 3.54
CA GLY A 321 4.43 0.14 3.33
C GLY A 321 5.01 -0.41 2.03
N ALA A 322 5.58 0.42 1.16
CA ALA A 322 6.35 0.00 -0.01
C ALA A 322 7.86 -0.06 0.32
N ASP A 323 8.55 -1.10 -0.18
CA ASP A 323 9.90 -1.43 0.29
C ASP A 323 10.94 -0.32 0.11
N GLN A 324 10.84 0.46 -0.99
CA GLN A 324 11.83 1.49 -1.35
C GLN A 324 11.27 2.92 -1.41
N SER A 325 10.04 3.12 -1.90
CA SER A 325 9.56 4.45 -2.31
C SER A 325 8.83 5.24 -1.23
N HIS A 326 8.79 4.75 0.01
CA HIS A 326 7.98 5.29 1.12
C HIS A 326 6.47 5.41 0.83
N ARG A 327 5.98 4.92 -0.30
CA ARG A 327 4.55 4.93 -0.63
C ARG A 327 3.76 4.17 0.42
N PHE A 328 2.55 4.67 0.68
CA PHE A 328 1.54 3.92 1.42
C PHE A 328 1.19 2.64 0.68
N SER A 329 0.92 1.57 1.43
CA SER A 329 0.33 0.35 0.90
C SER A 329 -0.96 0.01 1.64
N GLY A 330 -1.91 -0.63 0.97
CA GLY A 330 -3.09 -1.17 1.65
C GLY A 330 -2.72 -2.35 2.54
N GLY A 331 -3.36 -2.42 3.72
CA GLY A 331 -3.18 -3.52 4.66
C GLY A 331 -4.48 -4.29 4.91
N ASP A 332 -4.41 -5.20 5.89
CA ASP A 332 -5.59 -5.81 6.53
C ASP A 332 -6.62 -6.43 5.57
N LYS A 333 -6.13 -7.08 4.49
CA LYS A 333 -6.94 -7.79 3.48
C LYS A 333 -7.92 -6.90 2.70
N LEU A 334 -7.88 -5.57 2.83
CA LEU A 334 -8.71 -4.63 2.06
C LEU A 334 -7.91 -3.39 1.65
N ASN A 335 -7.34 -3.43 0.44
CA ASN A 335 -6.63 -2.28 -0.10
C ASN A 335 -7.59 -1.30 -0.79
N LEU A 336 -7.89 -0.17 -0.15
CA LEU A 336 -8.74 0.87 -0.74
C LEU A 336 -8.06 1.71 -1.83
N GLN A 337 -6.72 1.66 -1.95
CA GLN A 337 -5.99 2.39 -2.99
C GLN A 337 -6.17 1.78 -4.38
N ASN A 338 -6.54 0.50 -4.48
CA ASN A 338 -6.71 -0.21 -5.75
C ASN A 338 -8.18 -0.48 -6.10
N MET A 339 -9.11 0.28 -5.53
CA MET A 339 -10.53 0.21 -5.89
C MET A 339 -10.75 0.58 -7.36
N PRO A 340 -11.67 -0.09 -8.07
CA PRO A 340 -12.08 0.34 -9.40
C PRO A 340 -12.49 1.82 -9.40
N LYS A 341 -12.03 2.59 -10.40
CA LYS A 341 -12.29 4.04 -10.49
C LYS A 341 -13.78 4.38 -10.67
N LYS A 342 -14.55 3.45 -11.24
CA LYS A 342 -15.99 3.55 -11.51
C LYS A 342 -16.63 2.21 -11.11
N GLY A 343 -17.95 2.21 -10.97
CA GLY A 343 -18.74 1.01 -10.69
C GLY A 343 -19.32 1.00 -9.28
N ALA A 344 -20.10 -0.04 -8.99
CA ALA A 344 -20.92 -0.14 -7.79
C ALA A 344 -20.12 0.01 -6.50
N ILE A 345 -18.93 -0.61 -6.43
CA ILE A 345 -18.05 -0.51 -5.25
C ILE A 345 -17.65 0.94 -4.92
N ARG A 346 -17.44 1.79 -5.93
CA ARG A 346 -17.10 3.21 -5.69
C ARG A 346 -18.36 4.00 -5.32
N SER A 347 -19.49 3.67 -5.95
CA SER A 347 -20.79 4.31 -5.69
C SER A 347 -21.39 3.91 -4.34
N SER A 348 -20.98 2.78 -3.76
CA SER A 348 -21.45 2.33 -2.44
C SER A 348 -20.76 3.07 -1.29
N LEU A 349 -19.72 3.86 -1.54
CA LEU A 349 -19.09 4.68 -0.51
C LEU A 349 -19.95 5.93 -0.30
N CYS A 350 -20.45 6.13 0.92
CA CYS A 350 -21.31 7.24 1.27
C CYS A 350 -20.65 8.14 2.33
N ALA A 351 -20.77 9.45 2.14
CA ALA A 351 -20.43 10.41 3.19
C ALA A 351 -21.53 10.40 4.26
N PRO A 352 -21.21 10.68 5.53
CA PRO A 352 -22.22 10.78 6.57
C PRO A 352 -23.20 11.94 6.31
N PRO A 353 -24.41 11.92 6.89
CA PRO A 353 -25.40 12.98 6.71
C PRO A 353 -24.82 14.38 7.02
N GLY A 354 -25.03 15.33 6.11
CA GLY A 354 -24.48 16.68 6.22
C GLY A 354 -23.06 16.86 5.67
N TYR A 355 -22.44 15.81 5.14
CA TYR A 355 -21.10 15.82 4.56
C TYR A 355 -21.09 15.43 3.09
N LEU A 356 -20.02 15.80 2.39
CA LEU A 356 -19.74 15.43 1.00
C LEU A 356 -18.30 14.95 0.87
N PHE A 357 -18.05 14.05 -0.08
CA PHE A 357 -16.68 13.71 -0.44
C PHE A 357 -16.06 14.81 -1.30
N VAL A 358 -14.88 15.27 -0.89
CA VAL A 358 -14.03 16.15 -1.70
C VAL A 358 -12.86 15.31 -2.22
N VAL A 359 -12.78 15.17 -3.54
CA VAL A 359 -11.70 14.44 -4.21
C VAL A 359 -10.70 15.44 -4.76
N VAL A 360 -9.46 15.35 -4.29
CA VAL A 360 -8.33 16.18 -4.74
C VAL A 360 -7.27 15.26 -5.32
N ASP A 361 -6.83 15.54 -6.54
CA ASP A 361 -5.81 14.77 -7.25
C ASP A 361 -4.74 15.71 -7.81
N SER A 362 -3.47 15.35 -7.63
CA SER A 362 -2.36 16.15 -8.12
C SER A 362 -2.16 15.93 -9.62
N ALA A 363 -2.54 16.91 -10.43
CA ALA A 363 -2.49 16.81 -11.88
C ALA A 363 -1.07 16.53 -12.41
N ASN A 364 -0.88 15.35 -12.97
CA ASN A 364 0.35 14.91 -13.65
C ASN A 364 1.60 14.94 -12.73
N ILE A 365 1.43 14.64 -11.45
CA ILE A 365 2.49 14.81 -10.45
C ILE A 365 3.78 14.07 -10.80
N GLU A 366 3.71 12.86 -11.34
CA GLU A 366 4.90 12.09 -11.70
C GLU A 366 5.73 12.78 -12.79
N ALA A 367 5.06 13.30 -13.81
CA ALA A 367 5.72 14.00 -14.91
C ALA A 367 6.32 15.33 -14.42
N ARG A 368 5.58 16.08 -13.59
CA ARG A 368 6.04 17.34 -13.00
C ARG A 368 7.27 17.15 -12.12
N VAL A 369 7.27 16.14 -11.26
CA VAL A 369 8.40 15.86 -10.34
C VAL A 369 9.66 15.55 -11.15
N VAL A 370 9.58 14.65 -12.14
CA VAL A 370 10.73 14.28 -12.98
C VAL A 370 11.29 15.49 -13.72
N ASP A 371 10.44 16.29 -14.37
CA ASP A 371 10.89 17.45 -15.14
C ASP A 371 11.45 18.56 -14.24
N THR A 372 10.88 18.75 -13.06
CA THR A 372 11.36 19.75 -12.08
C THR A 372 12.72 19.34 -11.53
N LEU A 373 12.89 18.08 -11.11
CA LEU A 373 14.19 17.58 -10.63
C LEU A 373 15.25 17.60 -11.74
N ALA A 374 14.86 17.38 -13.00
CA ALA A 374 15.77 17.48 -14.12
C ALA A 374 16.17 18.93 -14.45
N GLY A 375 15.34 19.91 -14.11
CA GLY A 375 15.46 21.28 -14.61
C GLY A 375 15.09 21.40 -16.10
N GLU A 376 14.08 20.65 -16.55
CA GLU A 376 13.61 20.64 -17.94
C GLU A 376 12.67 21.83 -18.22
N GLU A 377 13.24 23.03 -18.40
CA GLU A 377 12.51 24.30 -18.46
C GLU A 377 11.41 24.36 -19.53
N GLU A 378 11.59 23.73 -20.71
CA GLU A 378 10.55 23.72 -21.76
C GLU A 378 9.29 22.98 -21.26
N ALA A 379 9.46 21.83 -20.61
CA ALA A 379 8.34 21.09 -20.02
C ALA A 379 7.72 21.84 -18.84
N ILE A 380 8.55 22.48 -18.00
CA ILE A 380 8.08 23.30 -16.88
C ILE A 380 7.22 24.46 -17.37
N GLU A 381 7.61 25.12 -18.45
CA GLU A 381 6.83 26.20 -19.04
C GLU A 381 5.49 25.71 -19.63
N VAL A 382 5.46 24.51 -20.22
CA VAL A 382 4.20 23.87 -20.64
C VAL A 382 3.26 23.67 -19.46
N TYR A 383 3.76 23.22 -18.30
CA TYR A 383 2.94 23.12 -17.09
C TYR A 383 2.41 24.49 -16.64
N ARG A 384 3.26 25.52 -16.59
CA ARG A 384 2.84 26.88 -16.18
C ARG A 384 1.73 27.43 -17.08
N LYS A 385 1.87 27.27 -18.40
CA LYS A 385 0.83 27.67 -19.37
C LYS A 385 -0.44 26.85 -19.22
N ALA A 386 -0.34 25.53 -19.02
CA ALA A 386 -1.49 24.67 -18.80
C ALA A 386 -2.26 25.06 -17.52
N ASP A 387 -1.55 25.37 -16.44
CA ASP A 387 -2.13 25.78 -15.15
C ASP A 387 -2.86 27.13 -15.26
N ARG A 388 -2.34 28.05 -16.09
CA ARG A 388 -3.01 29.31 -16.46
C ARG A 388 -4.10 29.17 -17.52
N LYS A 389 -4.29 27.95 -18.07
CA LYS A 389 -5.21 27.66 -19.19
C LYS A 389 -4.87 28.40 -20.50
N GLU A 390 -3.59 28.71 -20.69
CA GLU A 390 -3.04 29.42 -21.87
C GLU A 390 -2.37 28.47 -22.88
N GLY A 391 -2.21 27.19 -22.54
CA GLY A 391 -1.50 26.22 -23.37
C GLY A 391 -2.05 24.80 -23.27
N PRO A 392 -1.52 23.87 -24.10
CA PRO A 392 -1.90 22.47 -24.05
C PRO A 392 -1.42 21.81 -22.75
N ASP A 393 -2.06 20.71 -22.36
CA ASP A 393 -1.47 19.86 -21.32
C ASP A 393 -0.22 19.14 -21.84
N ILE A 394 0.66 18.71 -20.93
CA ILE A 394 1.96 18.12 -21.30
C ILE A 394 1.82 16.91 -22.25
N TYR A 395 0.75 16.12 -22.15
CA TYR A 395 0.59 14.92 -22.99
C TYR A 395 0.21 15.31 -24.42
N CYS A 396 -0.67 16.31 -24.56
CA CYS A 396 -0.96 16.93 -25.85
C CYS A 396 0.28 17.57 -26.46
N TYR A 397 1.08 18.28 -25.65
CA TYR A 397 2.34 18.87 -26.09
C TYR A 397 3.32 17.81 -26.61
N MET A 398 3.51 16.72 -25.86
CA MET A 398 4.35 15.58 -26.27
C MET A 398 3.88 14.96 -27.58
N ALA A 399 2.58 14.70 -27.70
CA ALA A 399 2.01 14.16 -28.92
C ALA A 399 2.17 15.14 -30.09
N SER A 400 2.01 16.44 -29.87
CA SER A 400 2.15 17.46 -30.93
C SER A 400 3.55 17.49 -31.52
N LYS A 401 4.59 17.33 -30.69
CA LYS A 401 5.97 17.22 -31.16
C LYS A 401 6.17 15.98 -32.04
N ARG A 402 5.61 14.83 -31.64
CA ARG A 402 5.72 13.57 -32.38
C ARG A 402 4.98 13.58 -33.72
N TYR A 403 3.75 14.11 -33.74
CA TYR A 403 2.87 14.08 -34.92
C TYR A 403 3.06 15.30 -35.84
N GLY A 404 3.83 16.31 -35.43
CA GLY A 404 4.09 17.52 -36.23
C GLY A 404 2.84 18.40 -36.44
N ARG A 405 1.76 18.17 -35.68
CA ARG A 405 0.52 18.96 -35.72
C ARG A 405 0.02 19.24 -34.30
N PRO A 406 -0.77 20.30 -34.06
CA PRO A 406 -1.42 20.50 -32.78
C PRO A 406 -2.32 19.32 -32.40
N ILE A 407 -2.08 18.75 -31.21
CA ILE A 407 -2.90 17.73 -30.57
C ILE A 407 -3.66 18.37 -29.41
N THR A 408 -4.94 18.03 -29.27
CA THR A 408 -5.84 18.54 -28.23
C THR A 408 -6.41 17.40 -27.39
N LYS A 409 -7.25 17.74 -26.39
CA LYS A 409 -7.97 16.73 -25.62
C LYS A 409 -9.04 15.97 -26.43
N ALA A 410 -9.39 16.46 -27.63
CA ALA A 410 -10.29 15.78 -28.55
C ALA A 410 -9.59 14.62 -29.29
N ASP A 411 -8.28 14.70 -29.48
CA ASP A 411 -7.44 13.67 -30.10
C ASP A 411 -7.09 12.57 -29.08
N VAL A 412 -8.08 11.75 -28.70
CA VAL A 412 -7.99 10.84 -27.55
C VAL A 412 -6.84 9.84 -27.67
N GLN A 413 -6.65 9.23 -28.84
CA GLN A 413 -5.60 8.21 -29.04
C GLN A 413 -4.20 8.83 -29.07
N GLU A 414 -4.00 9.93 -29.78
CA GLU A 414 -2.73 10.63 -29.87
C GLU A 414 -2.32 11.22 -28.51
N ARG A 415 -3.27 11.78 -27.76
CA ARG A 415 -3.02 12.24 -26.39
C ARG A 415 -2.65 11.07 -25.47
N GLN A 416 -3.30 9.91 -25.62
CA GLN A 416 -2.93 8.70 -24.87
C GLN A 416 -1.52 8.25 -25.23
N PHE A 417 -1.11 8.33 -26.50
CA PHE A 417 0.25 8.06 -26.93
C PHE A 417 1.25 9.00 -26.24
N GLY A 418 1.01 10.31 -26.29
CA GLY A 418 1.85 11.31 -25.60
C GLY A 418 1.93 11.07 -24.08
N LYS A 419 0.84 10.61 -23.46
CA LYS A 419 0.81 10.24 -22.04
C LYS A 419 1.67 9.01 -21.74
N VAL A 420 1.52 7.93 -22.49
CA VAL A 420 2.33 6.72 -22.31
C VAL A 420 3.80 7.09 -22.51
N LEU A 421 4.13 7.82 -23.58
CA LEU A 421 5.50 8.24 -23.86
C LEU A 421 6.12 9.04 -22.71
N LYS A 422 5.40 10.08 -22.22
CA LYS A 422 5.89 10.92 -21.13
C LYS A 422 6.15 10.15 -19.84
N LEU A 423 5.23 9.26 -19.45
CA LEU A 423 5.30 8.54 -18.18
C LEU A 423 6.24 7.33 -18.25
N ALA A 424 6.26 6.61 -19.36
CA ALA A 424 7.10 5.44 -19.56
C ALA A 424 8.57 5.84 -19.71
N CYS A 425 8.85 6.79 -20.61
CA CYS A 425 10.21 7.17 -20.91
C CYS A 425 10.83 8.06 -19.83
N GLY A 426 10.05 8.73 -18.97
CA GLY A 426 10.56 9.53 -17.85
C GLY A 426 11.46 8.79 -16.87
N PHE A 427 11.43 7.46 -16.88
CA PHE A 427 12.29 6.58 -16.06
C PHE A 427 13.25 5.73 -16.92
N GLY A 428 13.61 6.17 -18.12
CA GLY A 428 14.62 5.51 -18.96
C GLY A 428 14.16 4.28 -19.75
N MET A 429 12.84 4.07 -19.91
CA MET A 429 12.30 2.93 -20.66
C MET A 429 12.81 2.89 -22.12
N GLY A 430 13.20 1.71 -22.60
CA GLY A 430 13.60 1.44 -24.00
C GLY A 430 12.45 0.98 -24.89
N GLY A 431 12.66 0.95 -26.22
CA GLY A 431 11.62 0.71 -27.22
C GLY A 431 10.86 -0.60 -27.08
N ALA A 432 11.56 -1.73 -26.88
CA ALA A 432 10.91 -3.03 -26.68
C ALA A 432 9.90 -3.01 -25.51
N LYS A 433 10.28 -2.39 -24.37
CA LYS A 433 9.39 -2.28 -23.21
C LYS A 433 8.30 -1.22 -23.40
N PHE A 434 8.61 -0.15 -24.12
CA PHE A 434 7.65 0.88 -24.48
C PHE A 434 6.52 0.29 -25.33
N LYS A 435 6.83 -0.50 -26.37
CA LYS A 435 5.86 -1.21 -27.20
C LYS A 435 4.89 -2.07 -26.39
N GLU A 436 5.42 -2.86 -25.44
CA GLU A 436 4.57 -3.65 -24.54
C GLU A 436 3.68 -2.77 -23.65
N THR A 437 4.25 -1.71 -23.07
CA THR A 437 3.55 -0.79 -22.17
C THR A 437 2.45 -0.03 -22.90
N ALA A 438 2.74 0.45 -24.10
CA ALA A 438 1.79 1.12 -24.99
C ALA A 438 0.58 0.22 -25.28
N ARG A 439 0.85 -1.04 -25.67
CA ARG A 439 -0.21 -2.04 -25.89
C ARG A 439 -1.06 -2.26 -24.63
N GLN A 440 -0.43 -2.44 -23.48
CA GLN A 440 -1.12 -2.64 -22.20
C GLN A 440 -1.98 -1.43 -21.80
N TRP A 441 -1.59 -0.23 -22.24
CA TRP A 441 -2.29 1.02 -21.98
C TRP A 441 -3.30 1.39 -23.08
N GLY A 442 -3.63 0.44 -23.95
CA GLY A 442 -4.70 0.55 -24.94
C GLY A 442 -4.31 1.27 -26.23
N LEU A 443 -3.02 1.41 -26.53
CA LEU A 443 -2.57 1.90 -27.83
C LEU A 443 -2.55 0.77 -28.86
N PRO A 444 -2.76 1.09 -30.15
CA PRO A 444 -2.63 0.11 -31.23
C PRO A 444 -1.27 -0.60 -31.21
N PRO A 445 -1.19 -1.85 -31.69
CA PRO A 445 0.09 -2.52 -31.89
C PRO A 445 1.01 -1.66 -32.76
N MET A 446 2.27 -1.52 -32.33
CA MET A 446 3.30 -0.76 -33.03
C MET A 446 4.50 -1.64 -33.38
N GLY A 447 5.23 -1.27 -34.43
CA GLY A 447 6.48 -1.94 -34.81
C GLY A 447 7.64 -1.61 -33.85
N ASP A 448 8.73 -2.39 -33.91
CA ASP A 448 9.91 -2.12 -33.07
C ASP A 448 10.60 -0.81 -33.46
N ALA A 449 10.76 -0.55 -34.77
CA ALA A 449 11.31 0.70 -35.28
C ALA A 449 10.49 1.93 -34.82
N GLU A 450 9.15 1.84 -34.89
CA GLU A 450 8.26 2.92 -34.44
C GLU A 450 8.40 3.19 -32.93
N ALA A 451 8.57 2.13 -32.13
CA ALA A 451 8.78 2.25 -30.69
C ALA A 451 10.14 2.87 -30.34
N ASP A 452 11.19 2.47 -31.06
CA ASP A 452 12.55 3.03 -30.88
C ASP A 452 12.62 4.50 -31.32
N ASP A 453 11.95 4.86 -32.42
CA ASP A 453 11.82 6.25 -32.88
C ASP A 453 11.10 7.10 -31.83
N ALA A 454 9.95 6.62 -31.30
CA ALA A 454 9.20 7.33 -30.28
C ALA A 454 10.02 7.60 -28.99
N VAL A 455 10.77 6.59 -28.54
CA VAL A 455 11.68 6.74 -27.38
C VAL A 455 12.81 7.72 -27.70
N SER A 456 13.34 7.71 -28.91
CA SER A 456 14.39 8.63 -29.35
C SER A 456 13.88 10.07 -29.41
N ASP A 457 12.68 10.30 -29.93
CA ASP A 457 12.01 11.61 -29.93
C ASP A 457 11.83 12.15 -28.52
N TYR A 458 11.40 11.31 -27.58
CA TYR A 458 11.29 11.71 -26.17
C TYR A 458 12.63 12.18 -25.61
N ARG A 459 13.69 11.38 -25.82
CA ARG A 459 15.04 11.66 -25.30
C ARG A 459 15.62 12.93 -25.91
N ALA A 460 15.36 13.18 -27.19
CA ALA A 460 15.76 14.41 -27.86
C ALA A 460 15.01 15.63 -27.31
N ALA A 461 13.72 15.48 -26.99
CA ALA A 461 12.89 16.52 -26.40
C ALA A 461 13.12 16.76 -24.90
N HIS A 462 13.74 15.82 -24.18
CA HIS A 462 13.97 15.87 -22.72
C HIS A 462 15.44 15.60 -22.34
N PRO A 463 16.41 16.35 -22.88
CA PRO A 463 17.82 16.07 -22.67
C PRO A 463 18.24 16.21 -21.19
N ARG A 464 17.59 17.07 -20.40
CA ARG A 464 17.90 17.23 -18.98
C ARG A 464 17.40 16.06 -18.16
N VAL A 465 16.25 15.48 -18.54
CA VAL A 465 15.77 14.24 -17.92
C VAL A 465 16.72 13.08 -18.21
N VAL A 466 17.26 12.98 -19.43
CA VAL A 466 18.28 11.97 -19.76
C VAL A 466 19.56 12.18 -18.92
N ALA A 467 19.97 13.43 -18.72
CA ALA A 467 21.11 13.76 -17.87
C ALA A 467 20.85 13.41 -16.39
N LEU A 468 19.62 13.62 -15.90
CA LEU A 468 19.19 13.24 -14.56
C LEU A 468 19.35 11.74 -14.32
N TRP A 469 18.95 10.88 -15.28
CA TRP A 469 19.13 9.44 -15.15
C TRP A 469 20.60 9.03 -15.01
N ARG A 470 21.47 9.64 -15.83
CA ARG A 470 22.92 9.38 -15.78
C ARG A 470 23.50 9.82 -14.43
N ARG A 471 23.09 10.98 -13.93
CA ARG A 471 23.50 11.47 -12.61
C ARG A 471 23.02 10.52 -11.50
N ALA A 472 21.75 10.13 -11.51
CA ALA A 472 21.20 9.16 -10.56
C ALA A 472 21.97 7.83 -10.58
N GLY A 473 22.35 7.35 -11.76
CA GLY A 473 23.19 6.14 -11.90
C GLY A 473 24.58 6.31 -11.28
N ASN A 474 25.22 7.47 -11.45
CA ASN A 474 26.53 7.74 -10.86
C ASN A 474 26.47 7.91 -9.33
N MET A 475 25.34 8.35 -8.79
CA MET A 475 25.15 8.58 -7.36
C MET A 475 25.20 7.31 -6.51
N PHE A 476 25.10 6.11 -7.11
CA PHE A 476 25.36 4.88 -6.37
C PHE A 476 26.78 4.82 -5.79
N GLU A 477 27.79 5.30 -6.52
CA GLU A 477 29.16 5.42 -5.99
C GLU A 477 29.22 6.45 -4.86
N ASP A 478 28.47 7.55 -4.97
CA ASP A 478 28.41 8.56 -3.92
C ASP A 478 27.79 8.00 -2.63
N ILE A 479 26.70 7.24 -2.73
CA ILE A 479 26.08 6.55 -1.61
C ILE A 479 27.07 5.56 -1.00
N ARG A 480 27.70 4.73 -1.84
CA ARG A 480 28.69 3.73 -1.42
C ARG A 480 29.82 4.34 -0.60
N PHE A 481 30.32 5.51 -0.98
CA PHE A 481 31.39 6.21 -0.26
C PHE A 481 30.91 7.25 0.77
N GLY A 482 29.60 7.44 0.93
CA GLY A 482 29.03 8.43 1.84
C GLY A 482 29.28 9.88 1.41
N ARG A 483 29.49 10.12 0.10
CA ARG A 483 29.67 11.48 -0.43
C ARG A 483 28.34 12.21 -0.48
N HIS A 484 28.38 13.50 -0.17
CA HIS A 484 27.23 14.39 -0.29
C HIS A 484 27.24 15.04 -1.68
N ASN A 485 26.31 14.62 -2.54
CA ASN A 485 26.08 15.19 -3.86
C ASN A 485 24.58 15.35 -4.13
N ALA A 486 24.19 16.45 -4.76
CA ALA A 486 22.81 16.72 -5.14
C ALA A 486 22.40 16.01 -6.44
N LEU A 487 21.19 15.48 -6.47
CA LEU A 487 20.59 14.83 -7.64
C LEU A 487 20.05 15.87 -8.61
N ASP A 488 19.51 16.96 -8.10
CA ASP A 488 18.86 18.00 -8.89
C ASP A 488 19.55 19.37 -8.69
N PRO A 489 19.41 20.31 -9.64
CA PRO A 489 20.00 21.64 -9.52
C PRO A 489 19.51 22.46 -8.32
N GLY A 490 18.34 22.11 -7.77
CA GLY A 490 17.75 22.77 -6.60
C GLY A 490 18.19 22.17 -5.26
N GLU A 491 19.07 21.17 -5.27
CA GLU A 491 19.55 20.44 -4.09
C GLU A 491 18.40 19.90 -3.20
N LEU A 492 17.27 19.55 -3.81
CA LEU A 492 16.11 19.00 -3.11
C LEU A 492 16.34 17.56 -2.65
N VAL A 493 17.11 16.81 -3.42
CA VAL A 493 17.47 15.42 -3.15
C VAL A 493 18.99 15.29 -3.20
N TRP A 494 19.58 14.66 -2.19
CA TRP A 494 21.03 14.48 -2.12
C TRP A 494 21.43 13.12 -1.55
N THR A 495 22.68 12.72 -1.76
CA THR A 495 23.21 11.45 -1.24
C THR A 495 23.72 11.57 0.19
N CYS A 496 23.55 10.47 0.91
CA CYS A 496 24.26 10.14 2.13
C CYS A 496 24.71 8.68 2.09
N LYS A 497 25.42 8.21 3.12
CA LYS A 497 25.90 6.83 3.22
C LYS A 497 24.80 5.77 3.14
N GLU A 498 23.57 6.09 3.56
CA GLU A 498 22.43 5.16 3.55
C GLU A 498 21.64 5.16 2.23
N GLY A 499 21.73 6.24 1.45
CA GLY A 499 20.95 6.40 0.23
C GLY A 499 20.65 7.85 -0.15
N LEU A 500 19.42 8.10 -0.61
CA LEU A 500 18.98 9.42 -1.09
C LEU A 500 18.09 10.10 -0.04
N VAL A 501 18.54 11.23 0.47
CA VAL A 501 17.79 12.08 1.39
C VAL A 501 16.75 12.87 0.60
N LEU A 502 15.50 12.85 1.07
CA LEU A 502 14.36 13.54 0.46
C LEU A 502 14.11 14.90 1.15
N PRO A 503 13.33 15.82 0.54
CA PRO A 503 13.07 17.15 1.11
C PRO A 503 12.45 17.15 2.51
N HIS A 504 11.75 16.07 2.87
CA HIS A 504 11.12 15.90 4.18
C HIS A 504 12.06 15.23 5.22
N GLY A 505 13.29 14.92 4.83
CA GLY A 505 14.34 14.38 5.69
C GLY A 505 14.47 12.85 5.70
N LEU A 506 13.44 12.10 5.25
CA LEU A 506 13.56 10.64 5.17
C LEU A 506 14.49 10.22 4.02
N VAL A 507 14.99 8.98 4.09
CA VAL A 507 16.01 8.46 3.18
C VAL A 507 15.47 7.27 2.39
N ILE A 508 15.49 7.33 1.06
CA ILE A 508 15.34 6.14 0.21
C ILE A 508 16.64 5.35 0.32
N LYS A 509 16.54 4.13 0.86
CA LYS A 509 17.71 3.34 1.25
C LYS A 509 18.17 2.37 0.17
N TYR A 510 19.47 2.06 0.22
CA TYR A 510 20.09 1.03 -0.60
C TYR A 510 21.01 0.15 0.28
N PRO A 511 20.45 -0.67 1.19
CA PRO A 511 21.23 -1.36 2.23
C PRO A 511 22.22 -2.41 1.70
N ASP A 512 21.96 -2.97 0.52
CA ASP A 512 22.79 -4.00 -0.09
C ASP A 512 23.75 -3.45 -1.17
N LEU A 513 23.89 -2.12 -1.26
CA LEU A 513 24.82 -1.48 -2.19
C LEU A 513 26.26 -1.71 -1.70
N ARG A 514 27.06 -2.43 -2.50
CA ARG A 514 28.41 -2.90 -2.14
C ARG A 514 29.51 -2.15 -2.84
#